data_AF-A0A498SWZ5-F1
#
_entry.id   AF-A0A498SWZ5-F1
#
_cell.length_a   1.000
_cell.length_b   1.000
_cell.length_c   1.000
_cell.angle_alpha   90.00
_cell.angle_beta   90.00
_cell.angle_gamma   90.00
#
_symmetry.space_group_name_H-M   'P 1'
#
loop_
_entity.id
_entity.type
_entity.pdbx_description
1 polymer ?
#
loop_
_entity_poly.entity_id
_entity_poly.type
_entity_poly.pdbx_seq_one_letter_code
_entity_poly.pdbx_strand_id
1 'polypeptide(L)'
;MFYHLQCLEICERKKASEDSWTEQVIGAPLISNPVQVPDQNNMYIARYDKDGLVYFGGAWNESGVVQCEFACEQVKLKGADIGDKIWVPYLPY
;
A
#
# COMPACT_ATOMS: atom_id res chain seq x y z
N MET A 1 33.19 18.74 13.16
CA MET A 1 32.94 17.80 12.03
C MET A 1 31.52 17.30 12.19
N PHE A 2 30.53 18.08 11.74
CA PHE A 2 29.84 17.89 10.45
C PHE A 2 29.21 16.50 10.28
N TYR A 3 28.21 16.18 11.11
CA TYR A 3 27.25 15.08 10.87
C TYR A 3 25.81 15.60 10.74
N HIS A 4 25.62 16.88 10.37
CA HIS A 4 24.30 17.50 10.30
C HIS A 4 23.77 17.73 8.86
N LEU A 5 24.56 17.44 7.82
CA LEU A 5 24.21 17.86 6.45
C LEU A 5 23.84 16.75 5.46
N GLN A 6 23.78 15.48 5.88
CA GLN A 6 23.54 14.39 4.91
C GLN A 6 22.06 14.16 4.54
N CYS A 7 21.10 14.83 5.19
CA CYS A 7 19.68 14.68 4.87
C CYS A 7 19.14 15.66 3.81
N LEU A 8 19.94 16.62 3.32
CA LEU A 8 19.46 17.71 2.46
C LEU A 8 19.80 17.58 0.96
N GLU A 9 20.55 16.56 0.54
CA GLU A 9 20.95 16.41 -0.88
C GLU A 9 20.06 15.46 -1.71
N ILE A 10 19.07 14.79 -1.13
CA ILE A 10 18.10 13.98 -1.90
C ILE A 10 16.86 14.82 -2.22
N CYS A 11 17.06 16.01 -2.79
CA CYS A 11 15.99 16.81 -3.38
C CYS A 11 16.28 17.17 -4.86
N GLU A 12 17.24 16.47 -5.49
CA GLU A 12 17.24 16.37 -6.94
C GLU A 12 15.99 15.60 -7.35
N ARG A 13 14.95 16.37 -7.69
CA ARG A 13 13.76 15.93 -8.40
C ARG A 13 14.18 15.18 -9.67
N LYS A 14 14.50 13.89 -9.55
CA LYS A 14 14.02 12.94 -10.56
C LYS A 14 12.54 13.23 -10.64
N LYS A 15 12.01 13.55 -11.83
CA LYS A 15 10.56 13.50 -12.03
C LYS A 15 10.13 12.14 -11.49
N ALA A 16 9.47 12.13 -10.34
CA ALA A 16 9.02 10.88 -9.75
C ALA A 16 8.13 10.24 -10.80
N SER A 17 8.52 9.06 -11.28
CA SER A 17 7.62 8.25 -12.09
C SER A 17 6.33 8.08 -11.28
N GLU A 18 5.20 8.20 -11.94
CA GLU A 18 3.90 7.96 -11.29
C GLU A 18 3.90 6.56 -10.68
N ASP A 19 3.36 6.45 -9.46
CA ASP A 19 3.23 5.16 -8.79
C ASP A 19 2.35 4.23 -9.62
N SER A 20 2.79 2.98 -9.79
CA SER A 20 2.03 1.96 -10.51
C SER A 20 1.13 1.22 -9.54
N TRP A 21 -0.17 1.23 -9.81
CA TRP A 21 -1.20 0.58 -8.99
C TRP A 21 -1.91 -0.49 -9.82
N THR A 22 -2.28 -1.60 -9.18
CA THR A 22 -3.12 -2.63 -9.78
C THR A 22 -4.28 -2.99 -8.88
N GLU A 23 -5.40 -3.35 -9.48
CA GLU A 23 -6.53 -3.91 -8.76
C GLU A 23 -6.16 -5.29 -8.19
N GLN A 24 -6.44 -5.49 -6.91
CA GLN A 24 -6.30 -6.74 -6.19
C GLN A 24 -7.66 -7.11 -5.60
N VAL A 25 -8.16 -8.28 -5.98
CA VAL A 25 -9.40 -8.84 -5.42
C VAL A 25 -9.10 -9.36 -4.02
N ILE A 26 -9.95 -8.99 -3.05
CA ILE A 26 -9.82 -9.49 -1.67
C ILE A 26 -10.12 -11.00 -1.65
N GLY A 27 -9.31 -11.79 -0.93
CA GLY A 27 -9.44 -13.25 -0.93
C GLY A 27 -8.82 -13.96 -2.15
N ALA A 28 -8.24 -13.23 -3.10
CA ALA A 28 -7.40 -13.79 -4.15
C ALA A 28 -5.91 -13.82 -3.73
N PRO A 29 -5.05 -14.60 -4.41
CA PRO A 29 -3.61 -14.54 -4.20
C PRO A 29 -3.07 -13.12 -4.40
N LEU A 30 -2.07 -12.76 -3.60
CA LEU A 30 -1.40 -11.46 -3.69
C LEU A 30 -0.64 -11.34 -5.03
N ILE A 31 -0.67 -10.14 -5.61
CA ILE A 31 0.09 -9.80 -6.83
C ILE A 31 1.60 -10.04 -6.70
N SER A 32 2.31 -10.02 -7.83
CA SER A 32 3.79 -10.05 -7.88
C SER A 32 4.40 -8.70 -7.55
N ASN A 33 5.48 -8.69 -6.75
CA ASN A 33 6.23 -7.50 -6.29
C ASN A 33 5.38 -6.36 -5.72
N PRO A 34 4.47 -6.66 -4.77
CA PRO A 34 3.75 -5.61 -4.05
C PRO A 34 4.75 -4.77 -3.27
N VAL A 35 4.48 -3.48 -3.13
CA VAL A 35 5.28 -2.61 -2.26
C VAL A 35 5.02 -2.99 -0.81
N GLN A 36 6.07 -3.46 -0.15
CA GLN A 36 6.05 -3.85 1.25
C GLN A 36 6.23 -2.63 2.16
N VAL A 37 5.54 -2.64 3.30
CA VAL A 37 5.75 -1.65 4.36
C VAL A 37 7.14 -1.89 4.98
N PRO A 38 8.03 -0.87 5.07
CA PRO A 38 9.33 -1.02 5.68
C PRO A 38 9.24 -1.60 7.10
N ASP A 39 10.19 -2.46 7.45
CA ASP A 39 10.32 -3.09 8.77
C ASP A 39 9.11 -3.95 9.24
N GLN A 40 8.15 -4.21 8.36
CA GLN A 40 7.01 -5.10 8.62
C GLN A 40 7.10 -6.33 7.72
N ASN A 41 7.09 -7.52 8.30
CA ASN A 41 7.00 -8.75 7.53
C ASN A 41 5.55 -8.99 7.10
N ASN A 42 5.33 -9.44 5.86
CA ASN A 42 4.01 -9.79 5.34
C ASN A 42 2.97 -8.64 5.44
N MET A 43 3.40 -7.39 5.26
CA MET A 43 2.51 -6.22 5.24
C MET A 43 2.82 -5.37 4.02
N TYR A 44 1.78 -5.03 3.27
CA TYR A 44 1.85 -4.34 1.99
C TYR A 44 0.98 -3.10 2.01
N ILE A 45 1.38 -2.08 1.26
CA ILE A 45 0.57 -0.87 1.12
C ILE A 45 -0.68 -1.21 0.32
N ALA A 46 -1.85 -0.75 0.78
CA ALA A 46 -3.10 -0.87 0.06
C ALA A 46 -3.85 0.46 0.03
N ARG A 47 -4.63 0.65 -1.03
CA ARG A 47 -5.49 1.81 -1.25
C ARG A 47 -6.93 1.35 -1.48
N TYR A 48 -7.88 2.06 -0.87
CA TYR A 48 -9.30 1.85 -1.02
C TYR A 48 -9.98 3.18 -1.33
N ASP A 49 -10.75 3.22 -2.42
CA ASP A 49 -11.48 4.40 -2.87
C ASP A 49 -12.95 4.24 -2.53
N LYS A 50 -13.50 5.18 -1.76
CA LYS A 50 -14.90 5.17 -1.32
C LYS A 50 -15.45 6.58 -1.27
N ASP A 51 -16.62 6.82 -1.88
CA ASP A 51 -17.34 8.09 -1.85
C ASP A 51 -16.49 9.32 -2.28
N GLY A 52 -15.55 9.11 -3.21
CA GLY A 52 -14.63 10.15 -3.69
C GLY A 52 -13.43 10.43 -2.78
N LEU A 53 -13.30 9.68 -1.68
CA LEU A 53 -12.16 9.72 -0.76
C LEU A 53 -11.23 8.53 -0.97
N VAL A 54 -9.94 8.78 -0.72
CA VAL A 54 -8.87 7.77 -0.83
C VAL A 54 -8.38 7.42 0.57
N TYR A 55 -8.44 6.14 0.92
CA TYR A 55 -7.97 5.61 2.19
C TYR A 55 -6.77 4.71 1.97
N PHE A 56 -5.72 4.92 2.74
CA PHE A 56 -4.56 4.04 2.78
C PHE A 56 -4.64 3.09 3.98
N GLY A 57 -4.23 1.86 3.74
CA GLY A 57 -4.29 0.79 4.73
C GLY A 57 -3.21 -0.25 4.50
N GLY A 58 -3.33 -1.35 5.24
CA GLY A 58 -2.45 -2.50 5.13
C GLY A 58 -3.16 -3.66 4.44
N ALA A 59 -2.43 -4.37 3.59
CA ALA A 59 -2.80 -5.69 3.13
C ALA A 59 -1.75 -6.72 3.55
N TRP A 60 -2.15 -7.95 3.80
CA TRP A 60 -1.24 -9.04 4.16
C TRP A 60 -1.69 -10.35 3.50
N ASN A 61 -0.77 -11.29 3.36
CA ASN A 61 -1.11 -12.64 2.92
C ASN A 61 -1.48 -13.49 4.14
N GLU A 62 -2.69 -14.02 4.16
CA GLU A 62 -3.13 -15.00 5.14
C GLU A 62 -3.60 -16.26 4.39
N SER A 63 -2.97 -17.40 4.67
CA SER A 63 -3.33 -18.69 4.04
C SER A 63 -3.33 -18.67 2.51
N GLY A 64 -2.46 -17.87 1.89
CA GLY A 64 -2.32 -17.79 0.43
C GLY A 64 -3.27 -16.80 -0.24
N VAL A 65 -4.10 -16.09 0.53
CA VAL A 65 -5.03 -15.09 0.03
C VAL A 65 -4.78 -13.73 0.68
N VAL A 66 -5.10 -12.66 -0.04
CA VAL A 66 -4.96 -11.30 0.48
C VAL A 66 -6.07 -10.98 1.47
N GLN A 67 -5.67 -10.45 2.61
CA GLN A 67 -6.52 -9.79 3.60
C GLN A 67 -6.12 -8.32 3.69
N CYS A 68 -7.03 -7.49 4.19
CA CYS A 68 -6.76 -6.06 4.29
C CYS A 68 -7.51 -5.38 5.43
N GLU A 69 -6.96 -4.24 5.87
CA GLU A 69 -7.53 -3.39 6.91
C GLU A 69 -7.28 -1.92 6.58
N PHE A 70 -8.32 -1.10 6.73
CA PHE A 70 -8.30 0.34 6.47
C PHE A 70 -8.92 1.10 7.64
N ALA A 71 -8.31 2.24 7.99
CA ALA A 71 -8.94 3.22 8.86
C ALA A 71 -9.74 4.19 7.99
N CYS A 72 -11.05 3.99 7.93
CA CYS A 72 -11.98 4.85 7.22
C CYS A 72 -12.70 5.74 8.23
N GLU A 73 -12.36 7.03 8.26
CA GLU A 73 -12.86 7.99 9.24
C GLU A 73 -12.57 7.54 10.69
N GLN A 74 -13.59 7.14 11.45
CA GLN A 74 -13.48 6.64 12.82
C GLN A 74 -13.76 5.13 12.93
N VAL A 75 -13.88 4.44 11.79
CA VAL A 75 -14.21 3.02 11.72
C VAL A 75 -13.05 2.26 11.06
N LYS A 76 -12.76 1.10 11.64
CA LYS A 76 -11.83 0.13 11.05
C LYS A 76 -12.62 -0.79 10.12
N LEU A 77 -12.30 -0.75 8.83
CA LEU A 77 -12.89 -1.63 7.82
C LEU A 77 -11.96 -2.79 7.54
N LYS A 78 -12.50 -4.01 7.50
CA LYS A 78 -11.81 -5.23 7.08
C LYS A 78 -12.22 -5.59 5.65
N GLY A 79 -11.52 -6.56 5.07
CA GLY A 79 -11.83 -7.04 3.71
C GLY A 79 -13.31 -7.41 3.48
N ALA A 80 -13.97 -7.98 4.48
CA ALA A 80 -15.39 -8.32 4.41
C ALA A 80 -16.32 -7.08 4.32
N ASP A 81 -15.91 -5.94 4.87
CA ASP A 81 -16.68 -4.68 4.83
C ASP A 81 -16.50 -3.93 3.50
N ILE A 82 -15.39 -4.19 2.80
CA ILE A 82 -15.04 -3.59 1.51
C ILE A 82 -15.70 -4.36 0.37
N GLY A 83 -15.70 -5.69 0.45
CA GLY A 83 -16.54 -6.56 -0.36
C GLY A 83 -16.10 -6.78 -1.81
N ASP A 84 -15.01 -6.17 -2.28
CA ASP A 84 -14.65 -6.29 -3.71
C ASP A 84 -13.14 -6.23 -3.97
N LYS A 85 -12.59 -5.03 -4.15
CA LYS A 85 -11.23 -4.82 -4.63
C LYS A 85 -10.54 -3.69 -3.89
N ILE A 86 -9.22 -3.80 -3.80
CA ILE A 86 -8.31 -2.77 -3.32
C ILE A 86 -7.26 -2.52 -4.39
N TRP A 87 -6.55 -1.41 -4.27
CA TRP A 87 -5.41 -1.10 -5.12
C TRP A 87 -4.12 -1.38 -4.35
N VAL A 88 -3.24 -2.19 -4.92
CA VAL A 88 -1.92 -2.48 -4.35
C VAL A 88 -0.87 -1.89 -5.28
N PRO A 89 0.06 -1.08 -4.77
CA PRO A 89 1.14 -0.56 -5.58
C PRO A 89 2.17 -1.67 -5.81
N TYR A 90 2.75 -1.69 -7.00
CA TYR A 90 3.78 -2.65 -7.37
C TYR A 90 4.97 -1.93 -7.98
N LEU A 91 6.16 -2.50 -7.79
CA LEU A 91 7.37 -2.00 -8.42
C LEU A 91 7.56 -2.69 -9.77
N PRO A 92 7.50 -1.97 -10.90
CA PRO A 92 7.97 -2.52 -12.16
C PRO A 92 9.48 -2.78 -12.06
N TYR A 93 9.92 -3.87 -12.67
CA TYR A 93 11.34 -4.23 -12.77
C TYR A 93 12.15 -3.24 -13.60
#